data_AF-A0AAV1H7Z0-F1
#
_entry.id   AF-A0AAV1H7Z0-F1
#
_cell.length_a   1.000
_cell.length_b   1.000
_cell.length_c   1.000
_cell.angle_alpha   90.00
_cell.angle_beta   90.00
_cell.angle_gamma   90.00
#
_symmetry.space_group_name_H-M   'P 1'
#
loop_
_entity.id
_entity.type
_entity.pdbx_description
1 polymer ?
#
loop_
_entity_poly.entity_id
_entity_poly.type
_entity_poly.pdbx_seq_one_letter_code
_entity_poly.pdbx_strand_id
1 'polypeptide(L)'
;MQTIYGPVQLHDPLSSRSKLDDYLFIILGMALRFGGTGFYSYHVHFANQAAVRIQHFNHNTYWGTLDSELYCQIFAARTSLSCELCRAPSHPATACIVSAPQPGPRSSSSHNTTVLNRLSPAAPPPPIKPKPLYIQPTVDVPMPKGVDKKGRPILYQAGRMVCNNFNHHGCTFSNCRFLFVCSFCGGAHAGCTCPHNPTMPAS
;
A
#
# COMPACT_ATOMS: atom_id res chain seq x y z
N MET A 1 9.84 9.27 45.29
CA MET A 1 8.73 9.42 44.32
C MET A 1 9.22 10.34 43.21
N GLN A 2 9.58 9.79 42.04
CA GLN A 2 10.00 10.57 40.87
C GLN A 2 9.06 10.25 39.71
N THR A 3 8.28 11.27 39.31
CA THR A 3 7.36 11.22 38.18
C THR A 3 8.15 11.45 36.89
N ILE A 4 8.35 10.39 36.11
CA ILE A 4 8.93 10.49 34.77
C ILE A 4 7.81 10.90 33.80
N TYR A 5 7.81 12.16 33.39
CA TYR A 5 7.09 12.58 32.19
C TYR A 5 7.88 12.09 30.98
N GLY A 6 7.44 10.97 30.40
CA GLY A 6 7.88 10.56 29.06
C GLY A 6 7.27 11.47 28.01
N PRO A 7 7.98 11.78 26.90
CA PRO A 7 7.46 12.65 25.87
C PRO A 7 6.21 12.01 25.25
N VAL A 8 5.09 12.74 25.30
CA VAL A 8 3.91 12.47 24.49
C VAL A 8 4.39 12.54 23.04
N GLN A 9 4.40 11.40 22.37
CA GLN A 9 4.60 11.33 20.92
C GLN A 9 3.50 12.17 20.29
N LEU A 10 3.85 13.39 19.89
CA LEU A 10 3.02 14.28 19.11
C LEU A 10 2.74 13.54 17.80
N HIS A 11 1.57 12.92 17.70
CA HIS A 11 1.07 12.44 16.43
C HIS A 11 0.94 13.65 15.53
N ASP A 12 1.92 13.87 14.65
CA ASP A 12 1.89 14.94 13.65
C ASP A 12 0.59 14.84 12.84
N PRO A 13 -0.33 15.81 12.95
CA PRO A 13 -1.58 15.82 12.16
C PRO A 13 -1.28 15.88 10.66
N LEU A 14 -0.12 16.44 10.31
CA LEU A 14 0.41 16.53 8.95
C LEU A 14 0.72 15.16 8.35
N SER A 15 1.12 14.17 9.18
CA SER A 15 1.44 12.82 8.74
C SER A 15 0.21 12.03 8.28
N SER A 16 -0.97 12.33 8.84
CA SER A 16 -2.21 11.69 8.38
C SER A 16 -2.65 12.29 7.04
N ARG A 17 -2.50 13.60 6.86
CA ARG A 17 -2.91 14.31 5.65
C ARG A 17 -2.04 13.93 4.45
N SER A 18 -0.72 13.89 4.62
CA SER A 18 0.19 13.45 3.55
C SER A 18 -0.05 12.00 3.12
N LYS A 19 -0.36 11.10 4.05
CA LYS A 19 -0.69 9.68 3.73
C LYS A 19 -1.99 9.54 2.93
N LEU A 20 -2.97 10.38 3.23
CA LEU A 20 -4.23 10.46 2.49
C LEU A 20 -4.01 11.07 1.10
N ASP A 21 -3.11 12.05 0.98
CA ASP A 21 -2.72 12.64 -0.30
C ASP A 21 -2.00 11.62 -1.20
N ASP A 22 -1.10 10.80 -0.65
CA ASP A 22 -0.44 9.70 -1.38
C ASP A 22 -1.48 8.70 -1.93
N TYR A 23 -2.46 8.32 -1.11
CA TYR A 23 -3.54 7.43 -1.51
C TYR A 23 -4.43 8.05 -2.58
N LEU A 24 -4.75 9.34 -2.45
CA LEU A 24 -5.53 10.07 -3.44
C LEU A 24 -4.81 10.09 -4.80
N PHE A 25 -3.49 10.29 -4.80
CA PHE A 25 -2.69 10.25 -6.02
C PHE A 25 -2.76 8.89 -6.71
N ILE A 26 -2.72 7.80 -5.93
CA ILE A 26 -2.87 6.43 -6.43
C ILE A 26 -4.26 6.22 -7.07
N ILE A 27 -5.34 6.61 -6.38
CA ILE A 27 -6.72 6.45 -6.87
C ILE A 27 -6.98 7.29 -8.11
N LEU A 28 -6.54 8.56 -8.11
CA LEU A 28 -6.66 9.44 -9.25
C LEU A 28 -5.88 8.90 -10.46
N GLY A 29 -4.67 8.38 -10.23
CA GLY A 29 -3.87 7.72 -11.26
C GLY A 29 -4.61 6.55 -11.92
N MET A 30 -5.30 5.70 -11.15
CA MET A 30 -6.13 4.62 -11.70
C MET A 30 -7.35 5.14 -12.47
N ALA A 31 -8.03 6.15 -11.95
CA ALA A 31 -9.21 6.75 -12.58
C ALA A 31 -8.86 7.38 -13.93
N LEU A 32 -7.76 8.14 -14.00
CA LEU A 32 -7.29 8.76 -15.24
C LEU A 32 -6.76 7.72 -16.24
N ARG A 33 -6.06 6.69 -15.74
CA ARG A 33 -5.44 5.66 -16.57
C ARG A 33 -6.45 4.73 -17.23
N PHE A 34 -7.48 4.29 -16.53
CA PHE A 34 -8.39 3.25 -17.03
C PHE A 34 -9.82 3.73 -17.25
N GLY A 35 -10.19 4.90 -16.71
CA GLY A 35 -11.58 5.35 -16.69
C GLY A 35 -12.52 4.36 -15.98
N GLY A 36 -13.82 4.56 -16.18
CA GLY A 36 -14.87 3.70 -15.62
C GLY A 36 -14.81 3.61 -14.09
N THR A 37 -15.29 2.50 -13.53
CA THR A 37 -15.47 2.31 -12.07
C THR A 37 -14.37 1.47 -11.40
N GLY A 38 -13.31 1.10 -12.12
CA GLY A 38 -12.28 0.19 -11.59
C GLY A 38 -11.56 0.74 -10.35
N PHE A 39 -11.29 2.05 -10.32
CA PHE A 39 -10.67 2.71 -9.18
C PHE A 39 -11.55 2.62 -7.92
N TYR A 40 -12.87 2.65 -8.09
CA TYR A 40 -13.83 2.53 -7.00
C TYR A 40 -13.86 1.10 -6.46
N SER A 41 -13.89 0.09 -7.34
CA SER A 41 -13.75 -1.31 -6.95
C SER A 41 -12.46 -1.55 -6.17
N TYR A 42 -11.33 -1.01 -6.63
CA TYR A 42 -10.06 -1.08 -5.90
C TYR A 42 -10.17 -0.46 -4.51
N HIS A 43 -10.72 0.76 -4.41
CA HIS A 43 -10.89 1.44 -3.13
C HIS A 43 -11.69 0.60 -2.12
N VAL A 44 -12.82 0.05 -2.55
CA VAL A 44 -13.69 -0.76 -1.68
C VAL A 44 -12.95 -2.01 -1.20
N HIS A 45 -12.28 -2.74 -2.09
CA HIS A 45 -11.53 -3.94 -1.69
C HIS A 45 -10.36 -3.61 -0.76
N PHE A 46 -9.59 -2.57 -1.05
CA PHE A 46 -8.48 -2.13 -0.22
C PHE A 46 -8.94 -1.69 1.17
N ALA A 47 -10.00 -0.89 1.24
CA ALA A 47 -10.59 -0.43 2.50
C ALA A 47 -11.10 -1.61 3.35
N ASN A 48 -11.75 -2.59 2.73
CA ASN A 48 -12.19 -3.80 3.42
C ASN A 48 -11.01 -4.61 3.97
N GLN A 49 -9.94 -4.81 3.19
CA GLN A 49 -8.73 -5.49 3.67
C GLN A 49 -8.08 -4.74 4.84
N ALA A 50 -8.01 -3.41 4.76
CA ALA A 50 -7.48 -2.58 5.84
C ALA A 50 -8.32 -2.70 7.12
N ALA A 51 -9.66 -2.71 7.00
CA ALA A 51 -10.56 -2.90 8.12
C ALA A 51 -10.37 -4.27 8.80
N VAL A 52 -10.26 -5.35 8.01
CA VAL A 52 -9.97 -6.70 8.52
C VAL A 52 -8.64 -6.74 9.27
N ARG A 53 -7.60 -6.09 8.74
CA ARG A 53 -6.27 -6.02 9.38
C ARG A 53 -6.29 -5.27 10.70
N ILE A 54 -7.07 -4.19 10.79
CA ILE A 54 -7.24 -3.45 12.04
C ILE A 54 -7.98 -4.33 13.06
N GLN A 55 -9.08 -4.97 12.67
CA GLN A 55 -9.89 -5.81 13.56
C GLN A 55 -9.12 -7.02 14.10
N HIS A 56 -8.40 -7.74 13.23
CA HIS A 56 -7.78 -9.02 13.61
C HIS A 56 -6.35 -8.86 14.11
N PHE A 57 -5.61 -7.87 13.59
CA PHE A 57 -4.18 -7.75 13.85
C PHE A 57 -3.80 -6.45 14.58
N ASN A 58 -4.78 -5.58 14.85
CA ASN A 58 -4.55 -4.22 15.35
C ASN A 58 -3.49 -3.46 14.52
N HIS A 59 -3.37 -3.84 13.25
CA HIS A 59 -2.33 -3.38 12.35
C HIS A 59 -2.93 -2.34 11.42
N ASN A 60 -2.46 -1.11 11.54
CA ASN A 60 -2.90 -0.03 10.68
C ASN A 60 -2.20 -0.17 9.33
N THR A 61 -2.99 -0.27 8.26
CA THR A 61 -2.45 -0.37 6.90
C THR A 61 -1.95 0.99 6.44
N TYR A 62 -0.80 1.04 5.75
CA TYR A 62 -0.33 2.26 5.10
C TYR A 62 -1.07 2.44 3.77
N TRP A 63 -1.74 3.58 3.60
CA TRP A 63 -2.60 3.86 2.44
C TRP A 63 -1.83 4.40 1.23
N GLY A 64 -0.63 4.95 1.43
CA GLY A 64 0.18 5.55 0.36
C GLY A 64 0.98 4.57 -0.51
N THR A 65 0.69 3.26 -0.46
CA THR A 65 1.36 2.25 -1.29
C THR A 65 0.33 1.46 -2.08
N LEU A 66 0.59 1.31 -3.37
CA LEU A 66 -0.26 0.52 -4.27
C LEU A 66 -0.17 -0.96 -3.90
N ASP A 67 -1.31 -1.58 -3.62
CA ASP A 67 -1.44 -3.02 -3.52
C ASP A 67 -1.37 -3.61 -4.93
N SER A 68 -0.21 -4.18 -5.27
CA SER A 68 0.07 -4.66 -6.63
C SER A 68 -0.77 -5.88 -7.00
N GLU A 69 -1.10 -6.73 -6.04
CA GLU A 69 -1.92 -7.92 -6.28
C GLU A 69 -3.36 -7.51 -6.58
N LEU A 70 -3.93 -6.64 -5.74
CA LEU A 70 -5.28 -6.11 -5.94
C LEU A 70 -5.37 -5.27 -7.23
N TYR A 71 -4.33 -4.48 -7.52
CA TYR A 71 -4.24 -3.74 -8.77
C TYR A 71 -4.27 -4.68 -9.99
N CYS A 72 -3.42 -5.70 -10.00
CA CYS A 72 -3.37 -6.67 -11.09
C CYS A 72 -4.71 -7.41 -11.24
N GLN A 73 -5.33 -7.83 -10.13
CA GLN A 73 -6.62 -8.50 -10.13
C GLN A 73 -7.71 -7.69 -10.83
N ILE A 74 -7.72 -6.36 -10.65
CA ILE A 74 -8.77 -5.47 -11.18
C ILE A 74 -8.45 -4.96 -12.59
N PHE A 75 -7.18 -4.71 -12.90
CA PHE A 75 -6.79 -3.96 -14.10
C PHE A 75 -5.97 -4.75 -15.14
N ALA A 76 -5.50 -5.98 -14.85
CA ALA A 76 -4.61 -6.69 -15.77
C ALA A 76 -5.19 -6.91 -17.18
N ALA A 77 -6.51 -7.09 -17.30
CA ALA A 77 -7.19 -7.29 -18.58
C ALA A 77 -7.74 -5.99 -19.21
N ARG A 78 -7.51 -4.81 -18.58
CA ARG A 78 -8.08 -3.54 -19.03
C ARG A 78 -7.09 -2.76 -19.87
N THR A 79 -7.56 -2.26 -21.01
CA THR A 79 -6.80 -1.32 -21.82
C THR A 79 -6.75 0.03 -21.14
N SER A 80 -5.54 0.54 -20.95
CA SER A 80 -5.35 1.91 -20.49
C SER A 80 -5.90 2.89 -21.52
N LEU A 81 -6.55 3.95 -21.06
CA LEU A 81 -6.73 5.17 -21.82
C LEU A 81 -5.33 5.75 -22.07
N SER A 82 -4.98 5.96 -23.32
CA SER A 82 -3.72 6.59 -23.73
C SER A 82 -4.03 7.92 -24.39
N CYS A 83 -3.28 8.97 -24.05
CA CYS A 83 -3.35 10.25 -24.74
C CYS A 83 -3.18 10.06 -26.24
N GLU A 84 -4.10 10.58 -27.05
CA GLU A 84 -4.05 10.39 -28.52
C GLU A 84 -2.82 11.05 -29.16
N LEU A 85 -2.21 12.02 -28.47
CA LEU A 85 -1.10 12.82 -28.99
C LEU A 85 0.26 12.23 -28.63
N CYS A 86 0.47 11.87 -27.36
CA CYS A 86 1.77 11.38 -26.87
C CYS A 86 1.74 9.92 -26.42
N ARG A 87 0.58 9.25 -26.52
CA ARG A 87 0.32 7.88 -26.06
C ARG A 87 0.53 7.63 -24.57
N ALA A 88 0.80 8.67 -23.78
CA ALA A 88 0.95 8.54 -22.34
C ALA A 88 -0.40 8.22 -21.67
N PRO A 89 -0.45 7.26 -20.73
CA PRO A 89 -1.67 6.87 -20.05
C PRO A 89 -2.02 7.74 -18.83
N SER A 90 -1.34 8.87 -18.66
CA SER A 90 -1.44 9.72 -17.47
C SER A 90 -2.41 10.91 -17.61
N HIS A 91 -2.80 11.24 -18.84
CA HIS A 91 -3.63 12.42 -19.12
C HIS A 91 -4.45 12.25 -20.40
N PRO A 92 -5.62 12.92 -20.52
CA PRO A 92 -6.34 13.05 -21.79
C PRO A 92 -5.64 14.02 -22.74
N ALA A 93 -5.92 13.94 -24.05
CA ALA A 93 -5.32 14.80 -25.07
C ALA A 93 -5.41 16.31 -24.76
N THR A 94 -6.48 16.74 -24.08
CA THR A 94 -6.71 18.13 -23.66
C THR A 94 -5.72 18.66 -22.63
N ALA A 95 -5.04 17.79 -21.88
CA ALA A 95 -4.04 18.16 -20.88
C ALA A 95 -2.61 17.80 -21.32
N CYS A 96 -2.41 17.51 -22.62
CA CYS A 96 -1.13 17.11 -23.17
C CYS A 96 -0.23 18.32 -23.47
N ILE A 97 0.96 18.33 -22.87
CA ILE A 97 1.96 19.40 -23.05
C ILE A 97 2.56 19.40 -24.47
N VAL A 98 2.49 18.27 -25.19
CA VAL A 98 2.91 18.19 -26.60
C VAL A 98 2.05 19.09 -27.51
N SER A 99 0.88 19.54 -27.05
CA SER A 99 -0.05 20.39 -27.82
C SER A 99 0.00 21.89 -27.53
N ALA A 100 0.93 22.44 -26.75
CA ALA A 100 1.02 23.90 -26.65
C ALA A 100 1.79 24.47 -27.87
N PRO A 101 1.08 25.05 -28.86
CA PRO A 101 0.91 26.51 -28.87
C PRO A 101 -0.57 26.95 -28.84
N GLN A 102 -0.84 28.03 -28.09
CA GLN A 102 -2.13 28.73 -27.95
C GLN A 102 -2.58 29.44 -29.27
N PRO A 103 -3.83 29.95 -29.36
CA PRO A 103 -4.71 29.86 -30.53
C PRO A 103 -4.45 30.91 -31.61
N GLY A 104 -4.48 30.48 -32.86
CA GLY A 104 -4.68 31.31 -34.06
C GLY A 104 -5.90 30.80 -34.85
N PRO A 105 -6.60 31.65 -35.62
CA PRO A 105 -7.95 31.37 -36.06
C PRO A 105 -8.01 30.34 -37.20
N ARG A 106 -9.00 29.46 -37.07
CA ARG A 106 -9.73 28.69 -38.10
C ARG A 106 -9.09 28.61 -39.49
N SER A 107 -8.77 27.40 -39.93
CA SER A 107 -8.82 27.04 -41.34
C SER A 107 -9.19 25.57 -41.49
N SER A 108 -10.32 25.33 -42.14
CA SER A 108 -10.89 24.04 -42.48
C SER A 108 -10.05 23.34 -43.56
N SER A 109 -9.78 22.04 -43.40
CA SER A 109 -9.69 21.05 -44.50
C SER A 109 -9.57 19.66 -43.87
N SER A 110 -10.61 18.83 -43.87
CA SER A 110 -10.88 17.83 -44.90
C SER A 110 -9.62 17.08 -45.34
N HIS A 111 -9.48 15.81 -44.93
CA HIS A 111 -9.27 14.68 -45.83
C HIS A 111 -9.48 13.35 -45.09
N ASN A 112 -10.26 12.49 -45.73
CA ASN A 112 -10.55 11.11 -45.34
C ASN A 112 -9.31 10.22 -45.43
N THR A 113 -9.29 9.13 -44.66
CA THR A 113 -9.32 7.71 -45.14
C THR A 113 -8.45 6.78 -44.26
N THR A 114 -9.04 5.61 -43.97
CA THR A 114 -8.42 4.30 -43.67
C THR A 114 -7.87 4.05 -42.26
N VAL A 115 -8.75 3.54 -41.37
CA VAL A 115 -8.34 2.82 -40.15
C VAL A 115 -8.36 1.33 -40.43
N LEU A 116 -7.18 0.76 -40.64
CA LEU A 116 -6.95 -0.68 -40.68
C LEU A 116 -6.56 -1.12 -39.26
N ASN A 117 -7.34 -2.04 -38.71
CA ASN A 117 -7.15 -2.73 -37.43
C ASN A 117 -5.67 -3.06 -37.16
N ARG A 118 -5.16 -2.64 -36.00
CA ARG A 118 -4.11 -3.36 -35.28
C ARG A 118 -4.37 -3.31 -33.77
N LEU A 119 -4.76 -4.47 -33.24
CA LEU A 119 -4.61 -4.85 -31.83
C LEU A 119 -3.20 -4.43 -31.39
N SER A 120 -3.09 -3.45 -30.50
CA SER A 120 -1.81 -3.03 -29.92
C SER A 120 -1.65 -3.62 -28.52
N PRO A 121 -0.42 -3.99 -28.13
CA PRO A 121 -0.17 -4.76 -26.92
C PRO A 121 -0.51 -3.93 -25.68
N ALA A 122 -1.03 -4.61 -24.65
CA ALA A 122 -1.22 -4.03 -23.33
C ALA A 122 0.03 -3.22 -22.92
N ALA A 123 -0.18 -1.94 -22.60
CA ALA A 123 0.89 -1.07 -22.16
C ALA A 123 1.60 -1.72 -20.96
N PRO A 124 2.94 -1.74 -20.93
CA PRO A 124 3.66 -2.23 -19.78
C PRO A 124 3.23 -1.44 -18.53
N PRO A 125 3.17 -2.08 -17.35
CA PRO A 125 2.95 -1.36 -16.10
C PRO A 125 3.94 -0.20 -16.00
N PRO A 126 3.55 0.93 -15.38
CA PRO A 126 4.46 2.05 -15.22
C PRO A 126 5.75 1.54 -14.58
N PRO A 127 6.94 1.97 -15.06
CA PRO A 127 8.17 1.70 -14.35
C PRO A 127 8.18 2.57 -13.10
N ILE A 128 7.45 2.14 -12.07
CA ILE A 128 7.83 2.44 -10.71
C ILE A 128 9.16 1.71 -10.61
N LYS A 129 10.27 2.45 -10.70
CA LYS A 129 11.58 1.91 -10.30
C LYS A 129 11.30 1.23 -8.97
N PRO A 130 11.40 -0.10 -8.86
CA PRO A 130 11.46 -0.70 -7.55
C PRO A 130 12.71 -0.04 -6.99
N LYS A 131 12.54 0.88 -6.03
CA LYS A 131 13.58 1.03 -5.04
C LYS A 131 13.84 -0.41 -4.63
N PRO A 132 15.05 -0.95 -4.82
CA PRO A 132 15.30 -2.30 -4.38
C PRO A 132 14.92 -2.28 -2.91
N LEU A 133 13.75 -2.83 -2.58
CA LEU A 133 13.64 -3.58 -1.36
C LEU A 133 14.60 -4.70 -1.68
N TYR A 134 15.84 -4.44 -1.32
CA TYR A 134 16.74 -5.47 -0.92
C TYR A 134 15.93 -6.22 0.11
N ILE A 135 15.23 -7.26 -0.36
CA ILE A 135 14.84 -8.38 0.45
C ILE A 135 16.20 -8.98 0.79
N GLN A 136 16.92 -8.32 1.69
CA GLN A 136 17.61 -9.14 2.63
C GLN A 136 16.51 -9.99 3.24
N PRO A 137 16.75 -11.29 3.43
CA PRO A 137 16.37 -11.86 4.71
C PRO A 137 17.15 -11.07 5.76
N THR A 138 16.81 -9.79 5.98
CA THR A 138 17.13 -9.14 7.21
C THR A 138 16.09 -9.78 8.07
N VAL A 139 16.55 -10.85 8.70
CA VAL A 139 16.01 -11.39 9.92
C VAL A 139 16.00 -10.19 10.88
N ASP A 140 15.06 -9.27 10.67
CA ASP A 140 14.71 -8.21 11.60
C ASP A 140 13.95 -8.95 12.70
N VAL A 141 14.65 -9.84 13.40
CA VAL A 141 14.24 -10.24 14.73
C VAL A 141 14.13 -8.91 15.45
N PRO A 142 12.92 -8.51 15.87
CA PRO A 142 12.75 -7.25 16.54
C PRO A 142 13.73 -7.21 17.72
N MET A 143 14.60 -6.20 17.76
CA MET A 143 15.57 -6.09 18.84
C MET A 143 14.81 -5.86 20.16
N PRO A 144 15.04 -6.67 21.21
CA PRO A 144 14.41 -6.44 22.50
C PRO A 144 14.85 -5.09 23.07
N LYS A 145 13.89 -4.22 23.43
CA LYS A 145 14.17 -2.94 24.10
C LYS A 145 14.01 -2.99 25.63
N GLY A 146 13.86 -4.19 26.19
CA GLY A 146 13.58 -4.42 27.60
C GLY A 146 12.76 -5.69 27.79
N VAL A 147 12.22 -5.87 29.00
CA VAL A 147 11.37 -7.02 29.36
C VAL A 147 10.02 -6.54 29.89
N ASP A 148 8.96 -7.32 29.64
CA ASP A 148 7.63 -7.09 30.19
C ASP A 148 7.54 -7.53 31.67
N LYS A 149 6.38 -7.32 32.30
CA LYS A 149 6.13 -7.72 33.70
C LYS A 149 6.31 -9.22 33.98
N LYS A 150 6.31 -10.05 32.94
CA LYS A 150 6.52 -11.50 33.01
C LYS A 150 7.95 -11.90 32.62
N GLY A 151 8.86 -10.94 32.48
CA GLY A 151 10.26 -11.17 32.11
C GLY A 151 10.49 -11.49 30.63
N ARG A 152 9.48 -11.34 29.76
CA ARG A 152 9.61 -11.65 28.32
C ARG A 152 10.12 -10.44 27.54
N PRO A 153 10.96 -10.62 26.51
CA PRO A 153 11.49 -9.50 25.72
C PRO A 153 10.36 -8.65 25.11
N ILE A 154 10.50 -7.32 25.16
CA ILE A 154 9.57 -6.38 24.51
C ILE A 154 10.08 -6.08 23.11
N LEU A 155 9.26 -6.44 22.13
CA LEU A 155 9.56 -6.32 20.71
C LEU A 155 8.84 -5.13 20.09
N TYR A 156 9.47 -4.51 19.09
CA TYR A 156 8.90 -3.39 18.33
C TYR A 156 8.93 -3.67 16.84
N GLN A 157 7.83 -3.39 16.15
CA GLN A 157 7.76 -3.45 14.71
C GLN A 157 7.17 -2.14 14.17
N ALA A 158 7.85 -1.53 13.21
CA ALA A 158 7.50 -0.21 12.67
C ALA A 158 7.22 0.86 13.75
N GLY A 159 8.01 0.86 14.84
CA GLY A 159 7.89 1.80 15.95
C GLY A 159 6.75 1.52 16.95
N ARG A 160 5.93 0.49 16.75
CA ARG A 160 4.87 0.07 17.69
C ARG A 160 5.26 -1.20 18.45
N MET A 161 4.85 -1.29 19.72
CA MET A 161 5.09 -2.48 20.54
C MET A 161 4.26 -3.68 20.04
N VAL A 162 4.90 -4.84 19.98
CA VAL A 162 4.28 -6.13 19.67
C VAL A 162 3.67 -6.73 20.94
N CYS A 163 2.50 -7.34 20.80
CA CYS A 163 1.81 -7.96 21.91
C CYS A 163 2.43 -9.32 22.26
N ASN A 164 3.06 -9.41 23.43
CA ASN A 164 3.63 -10.66 23.94
C ASN A 164 2.56 -11.69 24.32
N ASN A 165 1.36 -11.27 24.72
CA ASN A 165 0.27 -12.21 25.02
C ASN A 165 -0.22 -12.90 23.73
N PHE A 166 -0.45 -12.10 22.68
CA PHE A 166 -0.79 -12.61 21.34
C PHE A 166 0.19 -13.69 20.88
N ASN A 167 1.50 -13.43 21.00
CA ASN A 167 2.54 -14.35 20.53
C ASN A 167 2.73 -15.61 21.38
N HIS A 168 2.23 -15.65 22.61
CA HIS A 168 2.42 -16.78 23.51
C HIS A 168 1.20 -17.72 23.56
N HIS A 169 0.01 -17.16 23.81
CA HIS A 169 -1.24 -17.94 23.95
C HIS A 169 -2.45 -17.23 23.34
N GLY A 170 -2.23 -16.21 22.51
CA GLY A 170 -3.29 -15.30 22.08
C GLY A 170 -3.54 -14.17 23.10
N CYS A 171 -4.18 -13.10 22.63
CA CYS A 171 -4.55 -11.95 23.44
C CYS A 171 -6.07 -11.92 23.61
N THR A 172 -6.55 -11.93 24.85
CA THR A 172 -7.99 -11.90 25.17
C THR A 172 -8.54 -10.48 25.33
N PHE A 173 -7.68 -9.46 25.27
CA PHE A 173 -8.12 -8.06 25.36
C PHE A 173 -8.65 -7.58 24.01
N SER A 174 -9.96 -7.29 23.95
CA SER A 174 -10.64 -6.79 22.75
C SER A 174 -10.07 -5.47 22.22
N ASN A 175 -9.59 -4.60 23.11
CA ASN A 175 -8.97 -3.30 22.77
C ASN A 175 -7.48 -3.27 23.11
N CYS A 176 -6.75 -4.33 22.76
CA CYS A 176 -5.31 -4.34 22.99
C CYS A 176 -4.63 -3.19 22.24
N ARG A 177 -3.73 -2.45 22.91
CA ARG A 177 -3.02 -1.30 22.30
C ARG A 177 -1.77 -1.72 21.50
N PHE A 178 -1.35 -2.98 21.64
CA PHE A 178 -0.14 -3.54 21.04
C PHE A 178 -0.46 -4.25 19.71
N LEU A 179 0.53 -4.35 18.82
CA LEU A 179 0.41 -5.02 17.53
C LEU A 179 0.26 -6.54 17.67
N PHE A 180 -0.63 -7.14 16.90
CA PHE A 180 -0.77 -8.59 16.80
C PHE A 180 -0.07 -9.09 15.55
N VAL A 181 1.25 -9.16 15.66
CA VAL A 181 2.18 -9.61 14.63
C VAL A 181 3.11 -10.65 15.24
N CYS A 182 3.53 -11.62 14.42
CA CYS A 182 4.41 -12.69 14.84
C CYS A 182 5.78 -12.13 15.23
N SER A 183 6.27 -12.49 16.41
CA SER A 183 7.59 -12.09 16.89
C SER A 183 8.76 -12.65 16.08
N PHE A 184 8.53 -13.72 15.30
CA PHE A 184 9.57 -14.41 14.53
C PHE A 184 9.67 -13.93 13.09
N CYS A 185 8.53 -13.77 12.40
CA CYS A 185 8.50 -13.43 10.98
C CYS A 185 7.74 -12.14 10.65
N GLY A 186 7.16 -11.47 11.64
CA GLY A 186 6.35 -10.26 11.43
C GLY A 186 5.00 -10.51 10.76
N GLY A 187 4.63 -11.76 10.49
CA GLY A 187 3.38 -12.15 9.84
C GLY A 187 2.15 -12.02 10.73
N ALA A 188 0.97 -12.15 10.12
CA ALA A 188 -0.33 -12.00 10.75
C ALA A 188 -0.80 -13.30 11.45
N HIS A 189 0.01 -13.82 12.39
CA HIS A 189 -0.28 -15.01 13.19
C HIS A 189 0.47 -14.97 14.52
N ALA A 190 0.04 -15.78 15.49
CA ALA A 190 0.72 -15.88 16.78
C ALA A 190 2.04 -16.65 16.64
N GLY A 191 3.06 -16.29 17.43
CA GLY A 191 4.35 -16.98 17.43
C GLY A 191 4.25 -18.50 17.62
N CYS A 192 3.27 -18.98 18.40
CA CYS A 192 3.04 -20.41 18.61
C CYS A 192 2.62 -21.18 17.35
N THR A 193 2.08 -20.51 16.32
CA THR A 193 1.69 -21.12 15.04
C THR A 193 2.68 -20.77 13.92
N CYS A 194 3.80 -20.14 14.25
CA CYS A 194 4.76 -19.70 13.25
C CYS A 194 5.65 -20.87 12.79
N PRO A 195 5.79 -21.12 11.48
CA PRO A 195 6.72 -22.14 10.98
C PRO A 195 8.18 -21.79 11.24
N HIS A 196 8.49 -20.51 11.48
CA HIS A 196 9.83 -20.03 11.83
C HIS A 196 10.09 -20.01 13.33
N ASN A 197 9.17 -20.51 14.16
CA ASN A 197 9.40 -20.61 15.59
C ASN A 197 10.41 -21.75 15.87
N PRO A 198 11.62 -21.46 16.39
CA PRO A 198 12.66 -22.47 16.62
C PRO A 198 12.28 -23.50 17.69
N THR A 199 11.20 -23.29 18.43
CA THR A 199 10.67 -24.23 19.43
C THR A 199 9.59 -25.16 18.87
N MET A 200 9.15 -24.97 17.63
CA MET A 200 8.25 -25.91 16.96
C MET A 200 9.03 -27.14 16.49
N PRO A 201 8.58 -28.38 16.76
CA PRO A 201 9.18 -29.55 16.15
C PRO A 201 8.99 -29.47 14.64
N ALA A 202 10.08 -29.56 13.89
CA ALA A 202 10.03 -29.71 12.44
C ALA A 202 9.20 -30.96 12.12
N SER A 203 8.12 -30.77 11.37
CA SER A 203 7.28 -31.86 10.85
C SER A 203 7.89 -32.45 9.60
#